data_AF-A0A3C1LLT8-F1
#
_entry.id   AF-A0A3C1LLT8-F1
#
_cell.length_a   1.000
_cell.length_b   1.000
_cell.length_c   1.000
_cell.angle_alpha   90.00
_cell.angle_beta   90.00
_cell.angle_gamma   90.00
#
_symmetry.space_group_name_H-M   'P 1'
#
loop_
_entity.id
_entity.type
_entity.pdbx_description
1 polymer ?
#
loop_
_entity_poly.entity_id
_entity_poly.type
_entity_poly.pdbx_seq_one_letter_code
_entity_poly.pdbx_strand_id
1 'polypeptide(L)'
;MKKILIVLLCLGLMVPVLAKKGDDDWIFGTGPEKEEEEQQADDDALIKINFQKKDARLAMLYSAILPGAGQFYAKKSSLATWIFPIIEVGLIGGMVFYNIQGDKRTDDFENYANGEMINTTFHYTVDDTDYSLNYVGPRYNRNFQAQTEAVLRDFYPNDIYDQDFFRLESANTQHFYEDIGKYNKYIFGWADWYYNFAVDPRDGSFAFDNEDFVDAWIWADTQYEHSSIWTANVRIEDFLNGHGSTHHIAPGTPIASPNRQHYIQMRKDANASYKNARIATMGLAFNHIASSIHAFVLTKQVNKTYLTEAPPIQLKYYTALRDGRVQPSLGLVWTF
;
A
#
# COMPACT_ATOMS: atom_id res chain seq x y z
N MET A 1 -11.60 -4.24 8.36
CA MET A 1 -11.96 -4.31 9.81
C MET A 1 -10.76 -4.34 10.76
N LYS A 2 -9.82 -5.31 10.67
CA LYS A 2 -8.66 -5.40 11.60
C LYS A 2 -7.75 -4.15 11.62
N LYS A 3 -7.57 -3.46 10.48
CA LYS A 3 -6.73 -2.25 10.38
C LYS A 3 -7.37 -0.99 10.97
N ILE A 4 -8.71 -0.89 10.90
CA ILE A 4 -9.49 0.20 11.52
C ILE A 4 -9.50 0.03 13.05
N LEU A 5 -9.49 -1.22 13.54
CA LEU A 5 -9.41 -1.50 14.97
C LEU A 5 -8.10 -1.01 15.60
N ILE A 6 -6.97 -1.11 14.88
CA ILE A 6 -5.67 -0.61 15.35
C ILE A 6 -5.65 0.92 15.38
N VAL A 7 -6.20 1.58 14.36
CA VAL A 7 -6.31 3.04 14.32
C VAL A 7 -7.24 3.55 15.42
N LEU A 8 -8.36 2.86 15.71
CA LEU A 8 -9.23 3.16 16.84
C LEU A 8 -8.59 2.84 18.20
N LEU A 9 -7.72 1.83 18.28
CA LEU A 9 -6.92 1.56 19.48
C LEU A 9 -5.91 2.69 19.72
N CYS A 10 -5.24 3.17 18.68
CA CYS A 10 -4.29 4.28 18.74
C CYS A 10 -5.00 5.62 19.04
N LEU A 11 -6.19 5.88 18.46
CA LEU A 11 -7.01 7.05 18.76
C LEU A 11 -7.61 6.98 20.17
N GLY A 12 -8.06 5.80 20.61
CA GLY A 12 -8.55 5.57 21.98
C GLY A 12 -7.47 5.73 23.05
N LEU A 13 -6.20 5.51 22.70
CA LEU A 13 -5.05 5.79 23.56
C LEU A 13 -4.59 7.27 23.51
N MET A 14 -4.95 8.04 22.47
CA MET A 14 -4.66 9.47 22.37
C MET A 14 -5.63 10.37 23.16
N VAL A 15 -6.91 9.98 23.27
CA VAL A 15 -7.92 10.76 24.03
C VAL A 15 -7.55 10.96 25.51
N PRO A 16 -7.06 9.97 26.28
CA PRO A 16 -6.65 10.21 27.66
C PRO A 16 -5.34 11.02 27.80
N VAL A 17 -4.52 11.11 26.74
CA VAL A 17 -3.25 11.87 26.77
C VAL A 17 -3.48 13.36 26.50
N LEU A 18 -4.52 13.72 25.74
CA LEU A 18 -4.89 15.12 25.47
C LEU A 18 -5.93 15.69 26.45
N ALA A 19 -6.67 14.84 27.18
CA ALA A 19 -7.75 15.27 28.07
C ALA A 19 -7.34 15.50 29.55
N LYS A 20 -6.08 15.25 29.95
CA LYS A 20 -5.69 15.40 31.36
C LYS A 20 -5.24 16.83 31.69
N LYS A 21 -6.24 17.69 31.90
CA LYS A 21 -6.12 18.90 32.72
C LYS A 21 -7.17 18.78 33.82
N GLY A 22 -6.73 18.47 35.03
CA GLY A 22 -7.60 18.29 36.20
C GLY A 22 -7.62 16.85 36.70
N ASP A 23 -6.94 16.66 37.82
CA ASP A 23 -7.26 15.78 38.94
C ASP A 23 -7.16 14.25 38.75
N ASP A 24 -6.10 13.76 39.38
CA ASP A 24 -6.05 12.66 40.35
C ASP A 24 -6.19 11.20 39.89
N ASP A 25 -5.10 10.50 40.21
CA ASP A 25 -5.11 9.26 40.97
C ASP A 25 -6.00 8.12 40.45
N TRP A 26 -5.36 7.19 39.74
CA TRP A 26 -5.58 5.73 39.86
C TRP A 26 -4.82 4.99 38.75
N ILE A 27 -3.82 4.21 39.16
CA ILE A 27 -3.57 2.83 38.67
C ILE A 27 -2.45 2.16 39.50
N PHE A 28 -1.66 2.90 40.28
CA PHE A 28 -0.73 2.31 41.25
C PHE A 28 -0.67 3.11 42.56
N GLY A 29 -1.72 2.99 43.39
CA GLY A 29 -1.73 3.54 44.74
C GLY A 29 -1.87 2.44 45.79
N THR A 30 -0.79 2.18 46.54
CA THR A 30 -0.84 1.88 47.98
C THR A 30 0.51 2.20 48.64
N GLY A 31 0.62 3.40 49.21
CA GLY A 31 1.33 3.74 50.47
C GLY A 31 2.82 4.18 50.41
N PRO A 32 3.28 5.00 51.39
CA PRO A 32 2.61 6.08 52.12
C PRO A 32 3.11 7.47 51.68
N GLU A 33 2.26 8.46 51.94
CA GLU A 33 2.47 9.90 51.89
C GLU A 33 3.92 10.36 52.13
N LYS A 34 4.47 11.12 51.18
CA LYS A 34 5.43 12.21 51.43
C LYS A 34 5.56 13.12 50.21
N GLU A 35 5.18 14.37 50.46
CA GLU A 35 5.70 15.60 49.85
C GLU A 35 5.24 15.95 48.43
N GLU A 36 3.99 16.42 48.34
CA GLU A 36 3.47 17.22 47.22
C GLU A 36 3.80 18.73 47.35
N GLU A 37 4.73 19.15 48.22
CA GLU A 37 4.98 20.57 48.50
C GLU A 37 6.15 21.25 47.74
N GLU A 38 6.86 20.60 46.80
CA GLU A 38 8.05 21.22 46.18
C GLU A 38 8.03 21.46 44.65
N GLN A 39 6.86 21.55 44.00
CA GLN A 39 6.81 21.93 42.57
C GLN A 39 6.07 23.23 42.26
N GLN A 40 6.02 24.13 43.24
CA GLN A 40 5.68 25.54 43.03
C GLN A 40 6.82 26.46 43.49
N ALA A 41 8.06 26.10 43.14
CA ALA A 41 9.22 26.95 43.31
C ALA A 41 9.86 27.25 41.94
N ASP A 42 9.61 28.47 41.49
CA ASP A 42 10.51 29.31 40.70
C ASP A 42 10.87 28.84 39.27
N ASP A 43 10.03 29.23 38.31
CA ASP A 43 10.42 29.24 36.89
C ASP A 43 11.47 30.33 36.57
N ASP A 44 11.84 31.19 37.54
CA ASP A 44 12.92 32.20 37.46
C ASP A 44 14.26 31.75 38.10
N ALA A 45 14.36 30.51 38.60
CA ALA A 45 15.64 29.99 39.08
C ALA A 45 16.64 29.81 37.91
N LEU A 46 17.68 30.63 37.88
CA LEU A 46 18.78 30.62 36.89
C LEU A 46 19.46 29.25 36.72
N ILE A 47 19.30 28.32 37.66
CA ILE A 47 19.87 26.96 37.62
C ILE A 47 18.86 25.94 38.17
N LYS A 48 18.13 25.22 37.30
CA LYS A 48 17.36 24.02 37.68
C LYS A 48 18.31 22.83 37.87
N ILE A 49 18.51 22.38 39.11
CA ILE A 49 19.30 21.19 39.44
C ILE A 49 18.39 19.97 39.41
N ASN A 50 18.74 18.98 38.58
CA ASN A 50 17.96 17.75 38.42
C ASN A 50 18.71 16.59 39.10
N PHE A 51 18.23 16.16 40.26
CA PHE A 51 18.91 15.19 41.13
C PHE A 51 18.68 13.72 40.71
N GLN A 52 17.63 13.44 39.93
CA GLN A 52 17.29 12.07 39.52
C GLN A 52 17.57 11.81 38.03
N LYS A 53 18.30 10.73 37.77
CA LYS A 53 18.61 10.25 36.43
C LYS A 53 17.40 9.58 35.80
N LYS A 54 17.07 9.95 34.56
CA LYS A 54 15.96 9.34 33.81
C LYS A 54 16.40 8.05 33.11
N ASP A 55 15.51 7.07 32.95
CA ASP A 55 15.84 5.84 32.22
C ASP A 55 15.71 6.05 30.71
N ALA A 56 16.85 5.99 30.01
CA ALA A 56 16.90 6.13 28.55
C ALA A 56 16.21 4.98 27.81
N ARG A 57 16.20 3.77 28.38
CA ARG A 57 15.50 2.61 27.77
C ARG A 57 13.99 2.79 27.88
N LEU A 58 13.52 3.29 29.02
CA LEU A 58 12.12 3.63 29.21
C LEU A 58 11.67 4.74 28.25
N ALA A 59 12.49 5.78 28.08
CA ALA A 59 12.23 6.84 27.10
C ALA A 59 12.13 6.29 25.67
N MET A 60 13.04 5.38 25.29
CA MET A 60 12.99 4.70 24.00
C MET A 60 11.68 3.93 23.82
N LEU A 61 11.26 3.17 24.84
CA LEU A 61 10.03 2.38 24.81
C LEU A 61 8.79 3.27 24.66
N TYR A 62 8.74 4.39 25.39
CA TYR A 62 7.64 5.35 25.24
C TYR A 62 7.53 5.88 23.81
N SER A 63 8.64 6.29 23.18
CA SER A 63 8.62 6.75 21.79
C SER A 63 8.41 5.64 20.75
N ALA A 64 8.70 4.39 21.10
CA ALA A 64 8.39 3.24 20.24
C ALA A 64 6.89 2.98 20.18
N ILE A 65 6.16 3.23 21.27
CA ILE A 65 4.70 3.09 21.33
C ILE A 65 4.03 4.34 20.74
N LEU A 66 4.46 5.52 21.16
CA LEU A 66 3.90 6.80 20.75
C LEU A 66 5.04 7.79 20.43
N PRO A 67 5.32 8.06 19.15
CA PRO A 67 6.39 8.96 18.75
C PRO A 67 6.26 10.32 19.45
N GLY A 68 7.32 10.76 20.12
CA GLY A 68 7.34 12.00 20.92
C GLY A 68 7.19 11.81 22.44
N ALA A 69 6.61 10.70 22.90
CA ALA A 69 6.36 10.47 24.33
C ALA A 69 7.65 10.31 25.15
N GLY A 70 8.66 9.65 24.59
CA GLY A 70 9.99 9.53 25.20
C GLY A 70 10.74 10.86 25.25
N GLN A 71 10.57 11.73 24.25
CA GLN A 71 11.10 13.09 24.26
C GLN A 71 10.42 13.93 25.34
N PHE A 72 9.10 13.81 25.50
CA PHE A 72 8.37 14.46 26.58
C PHE A 72 8.86 14.00 27.96
N TYR A 73 9.03 12.68 28.13
CA TYR A 73 9.61 12.09 29.34
C TYR A 73 11.02 12.62 29.60
N ALA A 74 11.88 12.68 28.58
CA ALA A 74 13.27 13.12 28.70
C ALA A 74 13.38 14.64 28.98
N LYS A 75 12.82 15.47 28.10
CA LYS A 75 12.87 16.93 28.13
C LYS A 75 11.65 17.52 27.40
N LYS A 76 10.63 17.93 28.18
CA LYS A 76 9.38 18.54 27.67
C LYS A 76 9.61 19.70 26.70
N SER A 77 10.61 20.56 26.95
CA SER A 77 10.95 21.71 26.10
C SER A 77 11.71 21.37 24.81
N SER A 78 12.00 20.09 24.55
CA SER A 78 12.60 19.68 23.28
C SER A 78 11.60 19.89 22.14
N LEU A 79 12.05 20.52 21.04
CA LEU A 79 11.25 20.64 19.82
C LEU A 79 10.81 19.28 19.28
N ALA A 80 11.64 18.26 19.45
CA ALA A 80 11.36 16.89 19.02
C ALA A 80 10.14 16.27 19.72
N THR A 81 9.75 16.77 20.90
CA THR A 81 8.52 16.40 21.60
C THR A 81 7.28 16.64 20.74
N TRP A 82 7.29 17.67 19.89
CA TRP A 82 6.14 18.07 19.08
C TRP A 82 6.26 17.62 17.62
N ILE A 83 7.48 17.57 17.06
CA ILE A 83 7.70 17.19 15.66
C ILE A 83 7.24 15.75 15.40
N PHE A 84 7.64 14.78 16.23
CA PHE A 84 7.32 13.36 15.98
C PHE A 84 5.81 13.07 15.99
N PRO A 85 5.00 13.57 16.97
CA PRO A 85 3.55 13.43 16.93
C PRO A 85 2.88 14.13 15.74
N ILE A 86 3.35 15.32 15.34
CA ILE A 86 2.78 16.05 14.21
C ILE A 86 3.01 15.28 12.90
N ILE A 87 4.22 14.75 12.71
CA ILE A 87 4.54 13.88 11.56
C ILE A 87 3.68 12.63 11.59
N GLU A 88 3.50 12.01 12.76
CA GLU A 88 2.65 10.82 12.95
C GLU A 88 1.21 11.07 12.48
N VAL A 89 0.59 12.16 12.94
CA VAL A 89 -0.78 12.55 12.55
C VAL A 89 -0.86 12.79 11.04
N GLY A 90 0.11 13.49 10.46
CA GLY A 90 0.16 13.74 9.01
C GLY A 90 0.26 12.45 8.20
N LEU A 91 1.10 11.51 8.63
CA LEU A 91 1.28 10.21 7.97
C LEU A 91 0.05 9.31 8.13
N ILE A 92 -0.59 9.27 9.30
CA ILE A 92 -1.86 8.55 9.51
C ILE A 92 -2.93 9.15 8.59
N GLY A 93 -3.06 10.47 8.57
CA GLY A 93 -4.01 11.18 7.71
C GLY A 93 -3.79 10.85 6.23
N GLY A 94 -2.54 10.92 5.76
CA GLY A 94 -2.16 10.54 4.41
C GLY A 94 -2.48 9.07 4.09
N MET A 95 -2.13 8.15 4.98
CA MET A 95 -2.43 6.72 4.83
C MET A 95 -3.94 6.48 4.69
N VAL A 96 -4.76 7.08 5.57
CA VAL A 96 -6.23 6.93 5.52
C VAL A 96 -6.80 7.54 4.24
N PHE A 97 -6.39 8.76 3.90
CA PHE A 97 -6.84 9.46 2.70
C PHE A 97 -6.56 8.65 1.43
N TYR A 98 -5.34 8.15 1.27
CA TYR A 98 -4.95 7.40 0.08
C TYR A 98 -5.58 6.00 0.03
N ASN A 99 -5.85 5.34 1.16
CA ASN A 99 -6.62 4.09 1.16
C ASN A 99 -8.07 4.33 0.70
N ILE A 100 -8.75 5.34 1.25
CA ILE A 100 -10.13 5.69 0.83
C ILE A 100 -10.17 6.03 -0.66
N GLN A 101 -9.16 6.76 -1.17
CA GLN A 101 -9.09 7.06 -2.58
C GLN A 101 -8.83 5.81 -3.44
N GLY A 102 -7.98 4.89 -2.98
CA GLY A 102 -7.75 3.61 -3.65
C GLY A 102 -9.01 2.75 -3.71
N ASP A 103 -9.78 2.70 -2.62
CA ASP A 103 -11.04 1.95 -2.54
C ASP A 103 -12.07 2.52 -3.52
N LYS A 104 -12.27 3.85 -3.53
CA LYS A 104 -13.19 4.50 -4.48
C LYS A 104 -12.82 4.22 -5.94
N ARG A 105 -11.54 4.35 -6.28
CA ARG A 105 -11.05 4.05 -7.63
C ARG A 105 -11.17 2.58 -7.98
N THR A 106 -11.16 1.70 -6.99
CA THR A 106 -11.42 0.28 -7.16
C THR A 106 -12.87 0.06 -7.56
N ASP A 107 -13.80 0.60 -6.79
CA ASP A 107 -15.23 0.57 -7.11
C ASP A 107 -15.50 1.13 -8.52
N ASP A 108 -14.82 2.22 -8.90
CA ASP A 108 -14.97 2.85 -10.22
C ASP A 108 -14.57 1.90 -11.37
N PHE A 109 -13.41 1.23 -11.29
CA PHE A 109 -12.98 0.34 -12.38
C PHE A 109 -13.79 -0.95 -12.41
N GLU A 110 -14.20 -1.46 -11.24
CA GLU A 110 -15.06 -2.64 -11.13
C GLU A 110 -16.42 -2.37 -11.79
N ASN A 111 -17.01 -1.22 -11.46
CA ASN A 111 -18.25 -0.76 -12.08
C ASN A 111 -18.09 -0.58 -13.60
N TYR A 112 -17.00 0.04 -14.04
CA TYR A 112 -16.71 0.24 -15.47
C TYR A 112 -16.62 -1.07 -16.27
N ALA A 113 -16.03 -2.13 -15.68
CA ALA A 113 -15.89 -3.41 -16.34
C ALA A 113 -17.25 -4.11 -16.50
N ASN A 114 -17.98 -4.32 -15.41
CA ASN A 114 -19.22 -5.09 -15.47
C ASN A 114 -20.31 -4.72 -14.45
N GLY A 115 -20.14 -3.63 -13.68
CA GLY A 115 -21.18 -3.13 -12.78
C GLY A 115 -22.22 -2.24 -13.48
N GLU A 116 -21.87 -1.64 -14.63
CA GLU A 116 -22.79 -0.87 -15.45
C GLU A 116 -23.06 -1.51 -16.82
N MET A 117 -24.23 -1.20 -17.38
CA MET A 117 -24.64 -1.60 -18.72
C MET A 117 -24.41 -0.43 -19.68
N ILE A 118 -23.67 -0.68 -20.76
CA ILE A 118 -23.51 0.27 -21.86
C ILE A 118 -24.53 -0.02 -22.97
N ASN A 119 -24.90 1.01 -23.71
CA ASN A 119 -25.66 0.91 -24.96
C ASN A 119 -24.78 1.52 -26.07
N THR A 120 -24.15 0.66 -26.86
CA THR A 120 -23.16 1.06 -27.87
C THR A 120 -23.54 0.50 -29.22
N THR A 121 -23.50 1.36 -30.24
CA THR A 121 -23.62 0.95 -31.63
C THR A 121 -22.23 0.86 -32.25
N PHE A 122 -21.89 -0.31 -32.79
CA PHE A 122 -20.70 -0.54 -33.58
C PHE A 122 -21.05 -0.33 -35.05
N HIS A 123 -20.18 0.36 -35.78
CA HIS A 123 -20.35 0.71 -37.19
C HIS A 123 -19.24 0.08 -37.99
N TYR A 124 -19.60 -0.44 -39.17
CA TYR A 124 -18.69 -1.14 -40.06
C TYR A 124 -19.02 -0.79 -41.50
N THR A 125 -18.03 -0.91 -42.38
CA THR A 125 -18.19 -0.77 -43.83
C THR A 125 -17.56 -2.00 -44.49
N VAL A 126 -18.37 -2.82 -45.16
CA VAL A 126 -17.93 -4.04 -45.86
C VAL A 126 -18.38 -3.96 -47.31
N ASP A 127 -17.43 -4.05 -48.25
CA ASP A 127 -17.69 -3.94 -49.69
C ASP A 127 -18.55 -2.72 -50.06
N ASP A 128 -18.13 -1.54 -49.58
CA ASP A 128 -18.83 -0.25 -49.73
C ASP A 128 -20.27 -0.21 -49.16
N THR A 129 -20.64 -1.19 -48.33
CA THR A 129 -21.94 -1.26 -47.66
C THR A 129 -21.78 -1.05 -46.16
N ASP A 130 -22.55 -0.11 -45.61
CA ASP A 130 -22.53 0.20 -44.18
C ASP A 130 -23.42 -0.74 -43.36
N TYR A 131 -22.86 -1.28 -42.28
CA TYR A 131 -23.55 -2.11 -41.30
C TYR A 131 -23.46 -1.50 -39.91
N SER A 132 -24.40 -1.86 -39.04
CA SER A 132 -24.34 -1.48 -37.63
C SER A 132 -24.94 -2.53 -36.71
N LEU A 133 -24.29 -2.75 -35.58
CA LEU A 133 -24.73 -3.69 -34.56
C LEU A 133 -24.90 -2.95 -33.24
N ASN A 134 -26.05 -3.14 -32.59
CA ASN A 134 -26.31 -2.55 -31.28
C ASN A 134 -26.01 -3.56 -30.16
N TYR A 135 -25.23 -3.14 -29.19
CA TYR A 135 -24.90 -3.92 -27.99
C TYR A 135 -25.44 -3.24 -26.73
N VAL A 136 -26.18 -4.01 -25.93
CA VAL A 136 -26.59 -3.63 -24.58
C VAL A 136 -26.07 -4.67 -23.59
N GLY A 137 -25.10 -4.27 -22.77
CA GLY A 137 -24.41 -5.21 -21.89
C GLY A 137 -23.29 -4.57 -21.08
N PRO A 138 -22.62 -5.33 -20.20
CA PRO A 138 -21.41 -4.86 -19.54
C PRO A 138 -20.28 -4.69 -20.55
N ARG A 139 -19.28 -3.84 -20.25
CA ARG A 139 -18.09 -3.74 -21.11
C ARG A 139 -17.28 -5.03 -21.13
N TYR A 140 -17.24 -5.76 -20.03
CA TYR A 140 -16.67 -7.09 -19.93
C TYR A 140 -17.76 -8.14 -19.71
N ASN A 141 -17.91 -9.03 -20.68
CA ASN A 141 -18.90 -10.09 -20.69
C ASN A 141 -18.21 -11.46 -20.69
N ARG A 142 -18.43 -12.26 -19.64
CA ARG A 142 -17.83 -13.60 -19.53
C ARG A 142 -18.30 -14.57 -20.62
N ASN A 143 -19.49 -14.38 -21.19
CA ASN A 143 -19.96 -15.24 -22.27
C ASN A 143 -19.15 -15.03 -23.54
N PHE A 144 -18.75 -13.78 -23.83
CA PHE A 144 -17.84 -13.48 -24.94
C PHE A 144 -16.49 -14.17 -24.74
N GLN A 145 -15.95 -14.09 -23.52
CA GLN A 145 -14.73 -14.82 -23.16
C GLN A 145 -14.88 -16.33 -23.37
N ALA A 146 -15.94 -16.93 -22.83
CA ALA A 146 -16.18 -18.38 -22.88
C ALA A 146 -16.39 -18.91 -24.30
N GLN A 147 -17.07 -18.15 -25.17
CA GLN A 147 -17.29 -18.53 -26.57
C GLN A 147 -15.98 -18.51 -27.35
N THR A 148 -15.20 -17.43 -27.24
CA THR A 148 -13.93 -17.31 -27.97
C THR A 148 -12.87 -18.30 -27.47
N GLU A 149 -12.77 -18.52 -26.17
CA GLU A 149 -11.80 -19.50 -25.65
C GLU A 149 -12.17 -20.94 -26.02
N ALA A 150 -13.46 -21.28 -26.14
CA ALA A 150 -13.88 -22.60 -26.59
C ALA A 150 -13.34 -22.90 -27.99
N VAL A 151 -13.51 -21.96 -28.94
CA VAL A 151 -12.92 -22.08 -30.29
C VAL A 151 -11.40 -22.21 -30.22
N LEU A 152 -10.74 -21.38 -29.41
CA LEU A 152 -9.27 -21.40 -29.33
C LEU A 152 -8.73 -22.75 -28.81
N ARG A 153 -9.41 -23.38 -27.84
CA ARG A 153 -9.04 -24.72 -27.37
C ARG A 153 -9.27 -25.80 -28.42
N ASP A 154 -10.33 -25.66 -29.21
CA ASP A 154 -10.70 -26.68 -30.20
C ASP A 154 -9.89 -26.55 -31.50
N PHE A 155 -9.28 -25.39 -31.76
CA PHE A 155 -8.49 -25.11 -32.96
C PHE A 155 -7.26 -26.03 -33.08
N TYR A 156 -6.53 -26.23 -31.98
CA TYR A 156 -5.43 -27.19 -31.86
C TYR A 156 -5.56 -27.99 -30.57
N PRO A 157 -6.24 -29.16 -30.59
CA PRO A 157 -6.58 -29.91 -29.38
C PRO A 157 -5.40 -30.40 -28.53
N ASN A 158 -4.18 -30.39 -29.08
CA ASN A 158 -2.94 -30.81 -28.39
C ASN A 158 -2.03 -29.62 -28.01
N ASP A 159 -2.55 -28.39 -28.03
CA ASP A 159 -1.79 -27.17 -27.72
C ASP A 159 -1.96 -26.74 -26.25
N ILE A 160 -1.32 -25.63 -25.89
CA ILE A 160 -1.33 -25.01 -24.55
C ILE A 160 -2.71 -24.46 -24.13
N TYR A 161 -3.65 -24.38 -25.06
CA TYR A 161 -4.99 -23.85 -24.82
C TYR A 161 -5.89 -24.95 -24.25
N ASP A 162 -5.74 -25.21 -22.96
CA ASP A 162 -6.54 -26.17 -22.21
C ASP A 162 -7.43 -25.50 -21.16
N GLN A 163 -8.18 -26.31 -20.39
CA GLN A 163 -9.01 -25.82 -19.29
C GLN A 163 -8.19 -25.16 -18.17
N ASP A 164 -6.90 -25.51 -18.05
CA ASP A 164 -5.99 -24.97 -17.05
C ASP A 164 -5.34 -23.65 -17.48
N PHE A 165 -5.36 -23.34 -18.77
CA PHE A 165 -4.86 -22.08 -19.31
C PHE A 165 -5.83 -20.93 -19.04
N PHE A 166 -7.13 -21.14 -19.24
CA PHE A 166 -8.18 -20.14 -19.03
C PHE A 166 -8.84 -20.30 -17.67
N ARG A 167 -8.23 -19.72 -16.63
CA ARG A 167 -8.71 -19.79 -15.24
C ARG A 167 -9.40 -18.51 -14.80
N LEU A 168 -10.36 -18.04 -15.59
CA LEU A 168 -11.13 -16.86 -15.21
C LEU A 168 -12.15 -17.22 -14.12
N GLU A 169 -12.12 -16.51 -13.00
CA GLU A 169 -13.08 -16.78 -11.92
C GLU A 169 -14.52 -16.42 -12.33
N SER A 170 -15.45 -17.29 -11.93
CA SER A 170 -16.89 -17.10 -12.15
C SER A 170 -17.48 -15.98 -11.30
N ALA A 171 -16.88 -15.70 -10.14
CA ALA A 171 -17.24 -14.60 -9.26
C ALA A 171 -16.47 -13.32 -9.60
N ASN A 172 -17.07 -12.16 -9.31
CA ASN A 172 -16.44 -10.85 -9.44
C ASN A 172 -15.50 -10.58 -8.25
N THR A 173 -14.45 -11.37 -8.11
CA THR A 173 -13.43 -11.16 -7.06
C THR A 173 -12.36 -10.18 -7.52
N GLN A 174 -11.49 -9.78 -6.59
CA GLN A 174 -10.29 -9.02 -6.92
C GLN A 174 -9.40 -9.73 -7.95
N HIS A 175 -9.35 -11.08 -7.94
CA HIS A 175 -8.57 -11.86 -8.90
C HIS A 175 -9.16 -11.75 -10.31
N PHE A 176 -10.49 -11.84 -10.44
CA PHE A 176 -11.17 -11.60 -11.72
C PHE A 176 -10.81 -10.23 -12.32
N TYR A 177 -10.94 -9.16 -11.53
CA TYR A 177 -10.62 -7.81 -11.99
C TYR A 177 -9.12 -7.62 -12.29
N GLU A 178 -8.24 -8.30 -11.56
CA GLU A 178 -6.83 -8.32 -11.88
C GLU A 178 -6.56 -8.93 -13.25
N ASP A 179 -7.16 -10.09 -13.49
CA ASP A 179 -6.93 -10.93 -14.65
C ASP A 179 -7.33 -10.24 -15.95
N ILE A 180 -8.56 -9.72 -16.04
CA ILE A 180 -9.11 -9.10 -17.27
C ILE A 180 -8.32 -7.87 -17.74
N GLY A 181 -7.57 -7.22 -16.83
CA GLY A 181 -6.70 -6.09 -17.17
C GLY A 181 -5.22 -6.45 -17.32
N LYS A 182 -4.76 -7.58 -16.76
CA LYS A 182 -3.33 -7.93 -16.73
C LYS A 182 -2.93 -8.88 -17.85
N TYR A 183 -3.77 -9.86 -18.18
CA TYR A 183 -3.42 -10.90 -19.14
C TYR A 183 -4.18 -10.72 -20.45
N ASN A 184 -3.47 -10.85 -21.56
CA ASN A 184 -4.06 -10.67 -22.91
C ASN A 184 -5.03 -11.81 -23.27
N LYS A 185 -4.85 -13.00 -22.69
CA LYS A 185 -5.75 -14.16 -22.88
C LYS A 185 -7.20 -13.93 -22.41
N TYR A 186 -7.43 -12.88 -21.62
CA TYR A 186 -8.76 -12.51 -21.15
C TYR A 186 -9.33 -11.31 -21.91
N ILE A 187 -8.72 -10.90 -23.04
CA ILE A 187 -9.22 -9.77 -23.82
C ILE A 187 -10.58 -10.07 -24.46
N PHE A 188 -10.88 -11.34 -24.71
CA PHE A 188 -12.05 -11.77 -25.47
C PHE A 188 -13.38 -11.34 -24.85
N GLY A 189 -13.41 -11.22 -23.52
CA GLY A 189 -14.58 -10.74 -22.81
C GLY A 189 -14.90 -9.26 -23.02
N TRP A 190 -13.97 -8.44 -23.51
CA TRP A 190 -14.23 -7.03 -23.74
C TRP A 190 -15.12 -6.83 -24.98
N ALA A 191 -16.26 -6.18 -24.82
CA ALA A 191 -17.28 -6.05 -25.86
C ALA A 191 -16.73 -5.37 -27.12
N ASP A 192 -15.90 -4.34 -26.99
CA ASP A 192 -15.28 -3.68 -28.14
C ASP A 192 -14.28 -4.59 -28.86
N TRP A 193 -13.57 -5.46 -28.16
CA TRP A 193 -12.76 -6.48 -28.81
C TRP A 193 -13.68 -7.49 -29.53
N TYR A 194 -14.66 -8.04 -28.82
CA TYR A 194 -15.54 -9.08 -29.34
C TYR A 194 -16.26 -8.66 -30.61
N TYR A 195 -16.86 -7.46 -30.62
CA TYR A 195 -17.57 -6.93 -31.78
C TYR A 195 -16.66 -6.53 -32.95
N ASN A 196 -15.36 -6.27 -32.73
CA ASN A 196 -14.43 -5.97 -33.82
C ASN A 196 -13.77 -7.21 -34.43
N PHE A 197 -13.56 -8.25 -33.60
CA PHE A 197 -12.72 -9.39 -33.98
C PHE A 197 -13.48 -10.70 -34.07
N ALA A 198 -14.61 -10.87 -33.39
CA ALA A 198 -15.28 -12.18 -33.25
C ALA A 198 -16.71 -12.22 -33.81
N VAL A 199 -17.21 -11.12 -34.36
CA VAL A 199 -18.60 -11.00 -34.85
C VAL A 199 -18.60 -10.63 -36.33
N ASP A 200 -19.45 -11.30 -37.11
CA ASP A 200 -19.73 -10.92 -38.49
C ASP A 200 -20.60 -9.65 -38.49
N PRO A 201 -20.12 -8.51 -39.03
CA PRO A 201 -20.88 -7.25 -39.03
C PRO A 201 -22.15 -7.30 -39.88
N ARG A 202 -22.28 -8.28 -40.79
CA ARG A 202 -23.41 -8.37 -41.74
C ARG A 202 -24.69 -8.89 -41.08
N ASP A 203 -24.55 -9.80 -40.13
CA ASP A 203 -25.69 -10.46 -39.47
C ASP A 203 -25.59 -10.54 -37.94
N GLY A 204 -24.45 -10.17 -37.36
CA GLY A 204 -24.20 -10.21 -35.91
C GLY A 204 -23.91 -11.61 -35.39
N SER A 205 -23.67 -12.59 -36.26
CA SER A 205 -23.29 -13.94 -35.87
C SER A 205 -21.86 -14.02 -35.36
N PHE A 206 -21.56 -15.03 -34.55
CA PHE A 206 -20.22 -15.27 -34.05
C PHE A 206 -19.34 -15.88 -35.17
N ALA A 207 -18.30 -15.16 -35.57
CA ALA A 207 -17.52 -15.46 -36.77
C ALA A 207 -16.55 -16.64 -36.59
N PHE A 208 -15.95 -16.80 -35.42
CA PHE A 208 -14.84 -17.74 -35.23
C PHE A 208 -15.22 -19.22 -35.18
N ASP A 209 -16.51 -19.55 -35.07
CA ASP A 209 -17.01 -20.94 -35.21
C ASP A 209 -17.29 -21.31 -36.68
N ASN A 210 -16.95 -20.44 -37.62
CA ASN A 210 -17.09 -20.68 -39.05
C ASN A 210 -15.70 -20.80 -39.72
N GLU A 211 -15.51 -21.85 -40.51
CA GLU A 211 -14.30 -22.13 -41.29
C GLU A 211 -13.90 -20.97 -42.21
N ASP A 212 -14.87 -20.16 -42.66
CA ASP A 212 -14.62 -18.99 -43.52
C ASP A 212 -13.77 -17.91 -42.84
N PHE A 213 -13.70 -17.89 -41.50
CA PHE A 213 -12.96 -16.87 -40.73
C PHE A 213 -11.70 -17.41 -40.06
N VAL A 214 -11.29 -18.63 -40.39
CA VAL A 214 -10.07 -19.27 -39.84
C VAL A 214 -8.84 -18.38 -40.01
N ASP A 215 -8.71 -17.71 -41.15
CA ASP A 215 -7.58 -16.83 -41.47
C ASP A 215 -7.62 -15.46 -40.76
N ALA A 216 -8.70 -15.14 -40.05
CA ALA A 216 -8.74 -13.98 -39.16
C ALA A 216 -7.95 -14.21 -37.86
N TRP A 217 -7.64 -15.46 -37.53
CA TRP A 217 -6.71 -15.81 -36.45
C TRP A 217 -5.26 -15.75 -36.94
N ILE A 218 -4.39 -15.15 -36.12
CA ILE A 218 -2.96 -15.06 -36.43
C ILE A 218 -2.16 -15.89 -35.43
N TRP A 219 -1.49 -16.90 -35.98
CA TRP A 219 -0.73 -17.90 -35.27
C TRP A 219 0.77 -17.72 -35.49
N ALA A 220 1.56 -18.02 -34.47
CA ALA A 220 2.99 -18.15 -34.59
C ALA A 220 3.40 -19.59 -34.27
N ASP A 221 4.08 -20.22 -35.21
CA ASP A 221 4.67 -21.54 -34.99
C ASP A 221 5.76 -21.43 -33.93
N THR A 222 5.76 -22.35 -32.98
CA THR A 222 6.85 -22.48 -32.04
C THR A 222 7.87 -23.50 -32.54
N GLN A 223 9.06 -23.47 -31.95
CA GLN A 223 10.11 -24.47 -32.18
C GLN A 223 9.76 -25.88 -31.68
N TYR A 224 8.60 -26.07 -31.06
CA TYR A 224 8.13 -27.36 -30.55
C TYR A 224 7.10 -27.95 -31.52
N GLU A 225 7.31 -29.20 -31.93
CA GLU A 225 6.32 -29.95 -32.72
C GLU A 225 4.97 -29.91 -31.99
N HIS A 226 3.96 -29.30 -32.64
CA HIS A 226 2.55 -29.23 -32.21
C HIS A 226 2.12 -28.09 -31.25
N SER A 227 2.76 -26.91 -31.27
CA SER A 227 2.16 -25.73 -30.63
C SER A 227 2.23 -24.49 -31.52
N SER A 228 1.05 -23.94 -31.82
CA SER A 228 0.85 -22.70 -32.57
C SER A 228 0.23 -21.69 -31.62
N ILE A 229 0.99 -20.66 -31.26
CA ILE A 229 0.54 -19.67 -30.28
C ILE A 229 -0.28 -18.60 -31.01
N TRP A 230 -1.49 -18.35 -30.52
CA TRP A 230 -2.27 -17.18 -30.88
C TRP A 230 -1.52 -15.89 -30.51
N THR A 231 -1.30 -15.04 -31.50
CA THR A 231 -0.54 -13.79 -31.35
C THR A 231 -1.36 -12.53 -31.65
N ALA A 232 -2.34 -12.62 -32.55
CA ALA A 232 -3.15 -11.49 -32.99
C ALA A 232 -4.44 -11.95 -33.69
N ASN A 233 -5.28 -10.97 -34.05
CA ASN A 233 -6.43 -11.17 -34.92
C ASN A 233 -6.48 -10.07 -35.97
N VAL A 234 -7.07 -10.37 -37.12
CA VAL A 234 -7.54 -9.36 -38.08
C VAL A 234 -8.97 -8.98 -37.68
N ARG A 235 -9.35 -7.70 -37.80
CA ARG A 235 -10.76 -7.33 -37.59
C ARG A 235 -11.63 -8.02 -38.63
N ILE A 236 -12.84 -8.41 -38.26
CA ILE A 236 -13.74 -9.10 -39.21
C ILE A 236 -14.11 -8.18 -40.37
N GLU A 237 -14.30 -6.89 -40.11
CA GLU A 237 -14.47 -5.87 -41.15
C GLU A 237 -13.30 -5.84 -42.15
N ASP A 238 -12.07 -5.76 -41.64
CA ASP A 238 -10.87 -5.74 -42.48
C ASP A 238 -10.76 -7.04 -43.30
N PHE A 239 -11.00 -8.18 -42.65
CA PHE A 239 -10.98 -9.49 -43.27
C PHE A 239 -11.98 -9.61 -44.42
N LEU A 240 -13.22 -9.17 -44.22
CA LEU A 240 -14.27 -9.20 -45.24
C LEU A 240 -13.98 -8.27 -46.42
N ASN A 241 -13.27 -7.16 -46.18
CA ASN A 241 -12.79 -6.25 -47.24
C ASN A 241 -11.52 -6.77 -47.96
N GLY A 242 -11.11 -8.01 -47.72
CA GLY A 242 -9.94 -8.63 -48.35
C GLY A 242 -8.60 -8.20 -47.76
N HIS A 243 -8.60 -7.53 -46.61
CA HIS A 243 -7.36 -7.26 -45.86
C HIS A 243 -6.97 -8.50 -45.05
N GLY A 244 -5.89 -9.17 -45.48
CA GLY A 244 -5.38 -10.38 -44.83
C GLY A 244 -4.47 -10.11 -43.63
N SER A 245 -3.55 -11.06 -43.40
CA SER A 245 -2.66 -11.12 -42.22
C SER A 245 -1.76 -9.91 -41.97
N THR A 246 -1.62 -8.96 -42.89
CA THR A 246 -0.84 -7.72 -42.69
C THR A 246 -1.56 -6.68 -41.82
N HIS A 247 -2.89 -6.80 -41.64
CA HIS A 247 -3.71 -5.88 -40.84
C HIS A 247 -4.02 -6.44 -39.45
N HIS A 248 -3.17 -7.35 -38.96
CA HIS A 248 -3.36 -7.97 -37.66
C HIS A 248 -3.12 -6.99 -36.51
N ILE A 249 -3.89 -7.15 -35.45
CA ILE A 249 -3.81 -6.35 -34.23
C ILE A 249 -3.54 -7.30 -33.07
N ALA A 250 -2.37 -7.13 -32.44
CA ALA A 250 -2.01 -7.89 -31.26
C ALA A 250 -2.85 -7.47 -30.04
N PRO A 251 -3.25 -8.41 -29.16
CA PRO A 251 -4.17 -8.16 -28.04
C PRO A 251 -3.57 -7.26 -26.95
N GLY A 252 -2.25 -7.09 -26.92
CA GLY A 252 -1.58 -6.16 -26.01
C GLY A 252 -1.68 -4.69 -26.43
N THR A 253 -2.10 -4.41 -27.67
CA THR A 253 -2.12 -3.05 -28.22
C THR A 253 -3.36 -2.27 -27.77
N PRO A 254 -3.27 -0.93 -27.72
CA PRO A 254 -4.44 -0.11 -27.40
C PRO A 254 -5.60 -0.21 -28.40
N ILE A 255 -5.28 -0.50 -29.66
CA ILE A 255 -6.25 -0.55 -30.76
C ILE A 255 -7.09 -1.85 -30.68
N ALA A 256 -6.60 -2.90 -30.02
CA ALA A 256 -7.33 -4.14 -29.82
C ALA A 256 -8.59 -3.95 -28.95
N SER A 257 -8.48 -3.15 -27.89
CA SER A 257 -9.61 -2.81 -27.03
C SER A 257 -9.34 -1.48 -26.30
N PRO A 258 -9.82 -0.35 -26.86
CA PRO A 258 -9.81 0.93 -26.15
C PRO A 258 -10.47 0.87 -24.77
N ASN A 259 -11.55 0.07 -24.61
CA ASN A 259 -12.21 -0.08 -23.31
C ASN A 259 -11.30 -0.74 -22.29
N ARG A 260 -10.60 -1.82 -22.66
CA ARG A 260 -9.63 -2.48 -21.79
C ARG A 260 -8.49 -1.54 -21.41
N GLN A 261 -7.99 -0.72 -22.33
CA GLN A 261 -6.93 0.24 -22.00
C GLN A 261 -7.39 1.29 -20.99
N HIS A 262 -8.61 1.81 -21.16
CA HIS A 262 -9.18 2.74 -20.20
C HIS A 262 -9.30 2.10 -18.81
N TYR A 263 -9.80 0.87 -18.75
CA TYR A 263 -9.86 0.07 -17.52
C TYR A 263 -8.48 -0.15 -16.87
N ILE A 264 -7.46 -0.50 -17.67
CA ILE A 264 -6.09 -0.66 -17.19
C ILE A 264 -5.58 0.64 -16.58
N GLN A 265 -5.91 1.79 -17.18
CA GLN A 265 -5.52 3.09 -16.64
C GLN A 265 -6.21 3.37 -15.30
N MET A 266 -7.51 3.14 -15.19
CA MET A 266 -8.24 3.29 -13.91
C MET A 266 -7.65 2.41 -12.80
N ARG A 267 -7.30 1.16 -13.13
CA ARG A 267 -6.60 0.25 -12.20
C ARG A 267 -5.23 0.74 -11.79
N LYS A 268 -4.44 1.31 -12.72
CA LYS A 268 -3.14 1.91 -12.40
C LYS A 268 -3.31 3.09 -11.44
N ASP A 269 -4.35 3.89 -11.62
CA ASP A 269 -4.65 5.03 -10.75
C ASP A 269 -5.07 4.58 -9.34
N ALA A 270 -5.85 3.51 -9.21
CA ALA A 270 -6.16 2.89 -7.92
C ALA A 270 -4.89 2.38 -7.22
N ASN A 271 -4.05 1.63 -7.95
CA ASN A 271 -2.78 1.11 -7.44
C ASN A 271 -1.82 2.23 -7.01
N ALA A 272 -1.81 3.37 -7.70
CA ALA A 272 -1.02 4.53 -7.31
C ALA A 272 -1.45 5.09 -5.94
N SER A 273 -2.76 5.16 -5.67
CA SER A 273 -3.28 5.56 -4.36
C SER A 273 -2.85 4.57 -3.27
N TYR A 274 -3.01 3.27 -3.48
CA TYR A 274 -2.54 2.26 -2.52
C TYR A 274 -1.03 2.28 -2.30
N LYS A 275 -0.23 2.58 -3.35
CA LYS A 275 1.22 2.77 -3.23
C LYS A 275 1.55 3.94 -2.32
N ASN A 276 0.85 5.07 -2.45
CA ASN A 276 1.05 6.24 -1.58
C ASN A 276 0.64 5.93 -0.13
N ALA A 277 -0.47 5.21 0.07
CA ALA A 277 -0.86 4.74 1.39
C ALA A 277 0.23 3.85 2.03
N ARG A 278 0.83 2.93 1.25
CA ARG A 278 1.94 2.09 1.70
C ARG A 278 3.18 2.89 2.04
N ILE A 279 3.52 3.92 1.26
CA ILE A 279 4.63 4.84 1.57
C ILE A 279 4.37 5.55 2.89
N ALA A 280 3.15 6.03 3.14
CA ALA A 280 2.79 6.63 4.43
C ALA A 280 2.93 5.63 5.59
N THR A 281 2.48 4.38 5.41
CA THR A 281 2.68 3.31 6.41
C THR A 281 4.16 3.04 6.70
N MET A 282 5.02 3.02 5.67
CA MET A 282 6.47 2.91 5.87
C MET A 282 7.04 4.13 6.60
N GLY A 283 6.54 5.32 6.28
CA GLY A 283 6.85 6.56 6.99
C GLY A 283 6.52 6.47 8.47
N LEU A 284 5.36 5.90 8.84
CA LEU A 284 4.98 5.68 10.25
C LEU A 284 6.00 4.78 10.95
N ALA A 285 6.32 3.62 10.36
CA ALA A 285 7.31 2.71 10.93
C ALA A 285 8.67 3.41 11.14
N PHE A 286 9.11 4.21 10.17
CA PHE A 286 10.34 4.99 10.29
C PHE A 286 10.25 6.06 11.39
N ASN A 287 9.12 6.76 11.49
CA ASN A 287 8.87 7.78 12.51
C ASN A 287 8.98 7.20 13.93
N HIS A 288 8.40 6.03 14.17
CA HIS A 288 8.52 5.29 15.42
C HIS A 288 9.97 4.93 15.75
N ILE A 289 10.73 4.39 14.79
CA ILE A 289 12.14 4.01 15.00
C ILE A 289 13.00 5.24 15.28
N ALA A 290 12.88 6.28 14.44
CA ALA A 290 13.63 7.52 14.57
C ALA A 290 13.32 8.22 15.91
N SER A 291 12.04 8.28 16.29
CA SER A 291 11.62 8.85 17.57
C SER A 291 12.18 8.06 18.76
N SER A 292 12.18 6.73 18.70
CA SER A 292 12.73 5.86 19.75
C SER A 292 14.22 6.10 19.97
N ILE A 293 15.01 6.07 18.88
CA ILE A 293 16.46 6.30 18.94
C ILE A 293 16.75 7.71 19.45
N HIS A 294 16.01 8.72 18.96
CA HIS A 294 16.18 10.10 19.40
C HIS A 294 15.85 10.26 20.89
N ALA A 295 14.78 9.65 21.41
CA ALA A 295 14.42 9.70 22.82
C ALA A 295 15.51 9.10 23.72
N PHE A 296 16.10 7.98 23.31
CA PHE A 296 17.23 7.36 24.00
C PHE A 296 18.44 8.29 24.09
N VAL A 297 18.85 8.87 22.96
CA VAL A 297 20.00 9.79 22.88
C VAL A 297 19.75 11.05 23.68
N LEU A 298 18.57 11.67 23.55
CA LEU A 298 18.18 12.86 24.29
C LEU A 298 18.20 12.61 25.80
N THR A 299 17.67 11.47 26.25
CA THR A 299 17.68 11.11 27.67
C THR A 299 19.12 10.95 28.19
N LYS A 300 19.99 10.30 27.42
CA LYS A 300 21.42 10.22 27.77
C LYS A 300 22.09 11.58 27.85
N GLN A 301 21.77 12.52 26.96
CA GLN A 301 22.31 13.88 26.98
C GLN A 301 21.82 14.67 28.19
N VAL A 302 20.53 14.60 28.51
CA VAL A 302 19.95 15.21 29.73
C VAL A 302 20.58 14.60 30.99
N ASN A 303 20.82 13.29 30.97
CA ASN A 303 21.58 12.59 32.01
C ASN A 303 23.09 12.83 31.95
N LYS A 304 23.63 13.81 31.21
CA LYS A 304 25.02 14.27 31.42
C LYS A 304 25.08 15.51 32.32
N THR A 305 23.97 16.23 32.43
CA THR A 305 23.86 17.47 33.21
C THR A 305 23.27 17.25 34.60
N TYR A 306 23.05 16.00 35.01
CA TYR A 306 22.65 15.70 36.39
C TYR A 306 23.86 15.85 37.31
N LEU A 307 23.68 16.60 38.40
CA LEU A 307 24.64 16.59 39.48
C LEU A 307 24.39 15.31 40.26
N THR A 308 25.39 14.44 40.30
CA THR A 308 25.37 13.34 41.27
C THR A 308 25.57 14.02 42.61
N GLU A 309 24.64 13.91 43.55
CA GLU A 309 25.05 14.02 44.95
C GLU A 309 26.20 13.04 45.10
N ALA A 310 27.36 13.53 45.56
CA ALA A 310 28.44 12.66 45.95
C ALA A 310 27.80 11.55 46.79
N PRO A 311 27.88 10.25 46.39
CA PRO A 311 27.39 9.21 47.27
C PRO A 311 28.06 9.48 48.60
N PRO A 312 27.31 9.45 49.73
CA PRO A 312 27.82 9.94 51.01
C PRO A 312 29.20 9.37 51.25
N ILE A 313 29.43 8.12 50.85
CA ILE A 313 30.72 7.44 50.86
C ILE A 313 31.31 7.35 49.44
N GLN A 314 32.49 7.94 49.23
CA GLN A 314 33.31 7.80 48.03
C GLN A 314 34.61 7.05 48.32
N LEU A 315 34.89 6.00 47.56
CA LEU A 315 36.19 5.32 47.58
C LEU A 315 37.08 5.93 46.48
N LYS A 316 38.12 6.68 46.87
CA LYS A 316 39.08 7.30 45.96
C LYS A 316 40.36 6.47 45.93
N TYR A 317 40.71 5.96 44.75
CA TYR A 317 42.05 5.41 44.51
C TYR A 317 42.92 6.51 43.92
N TYR A 318 44.03 6.82 44.59
CA TYR A 318 44.93 7.88 44.16
C TYR A 318 46.36 7.54 44.55
N THR A 319 47.29 8.18 43.86
CA THR A 319 48.70 8.04 44.17
C THR A 319 49.08 9.07 45.24
N ALA A 320 49.50 8.60 46.41
CA ALA A 320 49.96 9.47 47.48
C ALA A 320 51.49 9.47 47.53
N LEU A 321 52.08 10.64 47.84
CA LEU A 321 53.49 10.74 48.16
C LEU A 321 53.63 10.67 49.68
N ARG A 322 54.18 9.56 50.19
CA ARG A 322 54.43 9.37 51.63
C ARG A 322 55.89 9.05 51.82
N ASP A 323 56.56 9.82 52.68
CA ASP A 323 57.99 9.69 52.97
C ASP A 323 58.88 9.70 51.71
N GLY A 324 58.57 10.59 50.76
CA GLY A 324 59.31 10.75 49.51
C GLY A 324 59.15 9.60 48.50
N ARG A 325 58.24 8.65 48.75
CA ARG A 325 57.96 7.52 47.84
C ARG A 325 56.52 7.58 47.34
N VAL A 326 56.36 7.28 46.06
CA VAL A 326 55.06 7.24 45.36
C VAL A 326 54.40 5.90 45.69
N GLN A 327 53.22 5.93 46.31
CA GLN A 327 52.50 4.73 46.73
C GLN A 327 51.03 4.77 46.26
N PRO A 328 50.48 3.65 45.76
CA PRO A 328 49.05 3.54 45.51
C PRO A 328 48.31 3.60 46.85
N SER A 329 47.32 4.48 46.94
CA SER A 329 46.54 4.72 48.16
C SER A 329 45.05 4.65 47.87
N LEU A 330 44.30 4.20 48.86
CA LEU A 330 42.85 4.11 48.83
C LEU A 330 42.31 4.97 49.98
N GLY A 331 41.56 6.02 49.65
CA GLY A 331 40.91 6.90 50.61
C GLY A 331 39.40 6.71 50.59
N LEU A 332 38.79 6.65 51.77
CA LEU A 332 37.35 6.79 51.94
C LEU A 332 37.06 8.26 52.22
N VAL A 333 36.30 8.92 51.37
CA VAL A 333 35.78 10.27 51.63
C VAL A 333 34.32 10.12 51.98
N TRP A 334 33.94 10.59 53.17
CA TRP A 334 32.54 10.65 53.58
C TRP A 334 32.12 12.11 53.75
N THR A 335 30.99 12.49 53.16
CA THR A 335 30.37 13.82 53.29
C THR A 335 29.01 13.66 53.98
N PHE A 336 28.82 14.41 55.07
CA PHE A 336 27.56 14.52 55.81
C PHE A 336 26.64 15.55 55.17
#